data_AF-A0A1G2MNG0-F1
#
_entry.id   AF-A0A1G2MNG0-F1
#
_cell.length_a   1.000
_cell.length_b   1.000
_cell.length_c   1.000
_cell.angle_alpha   90.00
_cell.angle_beta   90.00
_cell.angle_gamma   90.00
#
_symmetry.space_group_name_H-M   'P 1'
#
loop_
_entity.id
_entity.type
_entity.pdbx_description
1 polymer ?
#
loop_
_entity_poly.entity_id
_entity_poly.type
_entity_poly.pdbx_seq_one_letter_code
_entity_poly.pdbx_strand_id
1 'polypeptide(L)'
;MVVSNLRKIEIRKGTSRIILISSLFPNLVVKVPIVRLRVGVKTIFTERKRLHNKETWDEEVWWGIGWCLYKGILDNWREYRFYKNTKHQFLQPTFFSLLGLINFQKRGELIQCDYVKFWRCIHNATDRGAMSDSHHFSETRNFCLNSGVKILDYGSPRTQLIIKKFGVKIMEDLDLNFPELNRVT
;
A
#
# COMPACT_ATOMS: atom_id res chain seq x y z
N MET A 1 22.22 -21.88 -30.30
CA MET A 1 20.81 -21.41 -30.27
C MET A 1 20.44 -21.11 -28.83
N VAL A 2 20.45 -19.84 -28.43
CA VAL A 2 20.01 -19.43 -27.08
C VAL A 2 18.51 -19.20 -27.15
N VAL A 3 17.74 -20.14 -26.60
CA VAL A 3 16.29 -20.03 -26.53
C VAL A 3 15.95 -18.83 -25.65
N SER A 4 15.14 -17.94 -26.23
CA SER A 4 14.58 -16.72 -25.65
C SER A 4 14.07 -16.91 -24.22
N ASN A 5 14.77 -16.33 -23.23
CA ASN A 5 14.21 -16.14 -21.89
C ASN A 5 13.09 -15.10 -21.99
N LEU A 6 11.87 -15.60 -22.21
CA LEU A 6 10.66 -14.82 -22.37
C LEU A 6 10.45 -13.91 -21.15
N ARG A 7 10.34 -12.61 -21.46
CA ARG A 7 9.76 -11.49 -20.70
C ARG A 7 8.79 -11.97 -19.60
N LYS A 8 9.30 -12.27 -18.40
CA LYS A 8 8.46 -12.67 -17.28
C LYS A 8 7.97 -11.42 -16.57
N ILE A 9 6.66 -11.20 -16.60
CA ILE A 9 5.96 -10.25 -15.74
C ILE A 9 5.39 -11.05 -14.59
N GLU A 10 5.80 -10.74 -13.37
CA GLU A 10 5.18 -11.28 -12.16
C GLU A 10 3.97 -10.40 -11.82
N ILE A 11 2.82 -11.03 -11.60
CA ILE A 11 1.57 -10.36 -11.26
C ILE A 11 1.18 -10.77 -9.86
N ARG A 12 1.10 -9.80 -8.94
CA ARG A 12 0.55 -10.00 -7.59
C ARG A 12 -0.76 -9.26 -7.46
N LYS A 13 -1.78 -9.93 -6.94
CA LYS A 13 -3.10 -9.34 -6.74
C LYS A 13 -3.31 -9.02 -5.26
N GLY A 14 -3.49 -7.74 -4.95
CA GLY A 14 -3.95 -7.29 -3.64
C GLY A 14 -5.47 -7.07 -3.61
N THR A 15 -5.96 -6.47 -2.52
CA THR A 15 -7.39 -6.20 -2.35
C THR A 15 -7.90 -5.14 -3.33
N SER A 16 -7.20 -4.01 -3.44
CA SER A 16 -7.63 -2.86 -4.26
C SER A 16 -6.79 -2.66 -5.52
N ARG A 17 -5.67 -3.36 -5.68
CA ARG A 17 -4.66 -3.11 -6.72
C ARG A 17 -3.99 -4.40 -7.19
N ILE A 18 -3.61 -4.43 -8.46
CA ILE A 18 -2.69 -5.40 -9.07
C ILE A 18 -1.31 -4.76 -9.11
N ILE A 19 -0.31 -5.55 -8.76
CA ILE A 19 1.10 -5.18 -8.75
C ILE A 19 1.79 -5.95 -9.87
N LEU A 20 2.42 -5.23 -10.79
CA LEU A 20 3.17 -5.79 -11.91
C LEU A 20 4.66 -5.55 -11.68
N ILE A 21 5.45 -6.62 -11.74
CA ILE A 21 6.90 -6.58 -11.59
C ILE A 21 7.50 -7.14 -12.88
N SER A 22 8.20 -6.29 -13.63
CA SER A 22 8.79 -6.67 -14.91
C SER A 22 10.26 -7.03 -14.75
N SER A 23 10.68 -8.13 -15.37
CA SER A 23 12.11 -8.48 -15.51
C SER A 23 12.90 -7.45 -16.34
N LEU A 24 12.24 -6.67 -17.20
CA LEU A 24 12.88 -5.61 -17.99
C LEU A 24 13.20 -4.36 -17.16
N PHE A 25 12.43 -4.11 -16.10
CA PHE A 25 12.59 -2.97 -15.22
C PHE A 25 12.70 -3.48 -13.77
N PRO A 26 13.82 -4.13 -13.41
CA PRO A 26 13.93 -4.86 -12.15
C PRO A 26 13.78 -3.97 -10.92
N ASN A 27 14.03 -2.67 -11.06
CA ASN A 27 13.94 -1.67 -9.99
C ASN A 27 12.59 -0.94 -9.93
N LEU A 28 11.60 -1.37 -10.71
CA LEU A 28 10.32 -0.70 -10.85
C LEU A 28 9.15 -1.65 -10.59
N VAL A 29 8.14 -1.14 -9.91
CA VAL A 29 6.86 -1.79 -9.66
C VAL A 29 5.76 -0.90 -10.23
N VAL A 30 4.83 -1.51 -10.97
CA VAL A 30 3.64 -0.81 -11.48
C VAL A 30 2.43 -1.26 -10.68
N LYS A 31 1.72 -0.32 -10.05
CA LYS A 31 0.45 -0.60 -9.36
C LYS A 31 -0.71 -0.12 -10.22
N VAL A 32 -1.65 -1.01 -10.51
CA VAL A 32 -2.87 -0.73 -11.28
C VAL A 32 -4.08 -1.00 -10.38
N PRO A 33 -5.03 -0.08 -10.23
CA PRO A 33 -6.20 -0.28 -9.38
C PRO A 33 -7.16 -1.29 -9.97
N ILE A 34 -7.81 -2.04 -9.09
CA ILE A 34 -8.89 -2.96 -9.43
C ILE A 34 -10.20 -2.18 -9.30
N VAL A 35 -10.79 -1.80 -10.43
CA VAL A 35 -12.12 -1.18 -10.46
C VAL A 35 -13.17 -2.29 -10.44
N ARG A 36 -13.87 -2.45 -9.30
CA ARG A 36 -14.84 -3.54 -9.11
C ARG A 36 -16.24 -3.16 -9.61
N LEU A 37 -16.36 -2.87 -10.91
CA LEU A 37 -17.62 -2.43 -11.54
C LEU A 37 -18.80 -3.36 -11.21
N ARG A 38 -18.62 -4.69 -11.36
CA ARG A 38 -19.67 -5.68 -11.06
C ARG A 38 -20.14 -5.64 -9.60
N VAL A 39 -19.22 -5.43 -8.66
CA VAL A 39 -19.56 -5.31 -7.24
C VAL A 39 -20.32 -4.03 -6.99
N GLY A 40 -19.84 -2.89 -7.51
CA GLY A 40 -20.54 -1.61 -7.39
C GLY A 40 -21.95 -1.66 -7.95
N VAL A 41 -22.13 -2.24 -9.14
CA VAL A 41 -23.45 -2.43 -9.77
C VAL A 41 -24.34 -3.35 -8.92
N LYS A 42 -23.82 -4.47 -8.42
CA LYS A 42 -24.59 -5.38 -7.55
C LYS A 42 -25.01 -4.67 -6.24
N THR A 43 -24.13 -3.88 -5.63
CA THR A 43 -24.44 -3.06 -4.46
C THR A 43 -25.56 -2.09 -4.75
N ILE A 44 -25.50 -1.36 -5.87
CA ILE A 44 -26.59 -0.47 -6.32
C ILE A 44 -27.90 -1.26 -6.43
N PHE A 45 -27.95 -2.37 -7.16
CA PHE A 45 -29.20 -3.13 -7.31
C PHE A 45 -29.73 -3.70 -5.99
N THR A 46 -28.85 -4.09 -5.06
CA THR A 46 -29.23 -4.63 -3.76
C THR A 46 -29.82 -3.54 -2.86
N GLU A 47 -29.16 -2.39 -2.78
CA GLU A 47 -29.62 -1.24 -2.00
C GLU A 47 -30.90 -0.65 -2.57
N ARG A 48 -31.05 -0.59 -3.91
CA ARG A 48 -32.30 -0.17 -4.55
C ARG A 48 -33.49 -1.06 -4.19
N LYS A 49 -33.28 -2.38 -4.05
CA LYS A 49 -34.33 -3.31 -3.59
C LYS A 49 -34.65 -3.13 -2.11
N ARG A 50 -33.63 -2.88 -1.28
CA ARG A 50 -33.79 -2.65 0.16
C ARG A 50 -34.51 -1.33 0.46
N LEU A 51 -34.21 -0.30 -0.31
CA LEU A 51 -34.69 1.07 -0.14
C LEU A 51 -35.87 1.39 -1.07
N HIS A 52 -36.67 0.39 -1.46
CA HIS A 52 -37.72 0.53 -2.48
C HIS A 52 -38.70 1.69 -2.23
N ASN A 53 -38.83 2.15 -0.98
CA ASN A 53 -39.70 3.26 -0.56
C ASN A 53 -38.95 4.53 -0.10
N LYS A 54 -37.62 4.64 -0.25
CA LYS A 54 -36.88 5.88 0.06
C LYS A 54 -36.60 6.66 -1.22
N GLU A 55 -36.92 7.96 -1.20
CA GLU A 55 -36.63 8.88 -2.31
C GLU A 55 -35.13 9.18 -2.48
N THR A 56 -34.35 9.06 -1.40
CA THR A 56 -32.92 9.37 -1.38
C THR A 56 -32.09 8.21 -0.83
N TRP A 57 -30.89 8.07 -1.36
CA TRP A 57 -29.93 7.08 -0.91
C TRP A 57 -29.08 7.69 0.21
N ASP A 58 -28.94 6.96 1.31
CA ASP A 58 -28.13 7.39 2.44
C ASP A 58 -26.66 7.57 1.99
N GLU A 59 -25.96 8.59 2.51
CA GLU A 59 -24.57 8.90 2.12
C GLU A 59 -23.62 7.71 2.29
N GLU A 60 -23.87 6.86 3.28
CA GLU A 60 -23.11 5.63 3.52
C GLU A 60 -23.14 4.68 2.32
N VAL A 61 -24.25 4.62 1.58
CA VAL A 61 -24.38 3.77 0.40
C VAL A 61 -23.51 4.30 -0.73
N TRP A 62 -23.56 5.61 -0.99
CA TRP A 62 -22.69 6.26 -1.97
C TRP A 62 -21.23 6.09 -1.60
N TRP A 63 -20.89 6.20 -0.31
CA TRP A 63 -19.55 5.96 0.19
C TRP A 63 -19.10 4.52 -0.05
N GLY A 64 -19.95 3.53 0.24
CA GLY A 64 -19.65 2.12 0.00
C GLY A 64 -19.43 1.80 -1.48
N ILE A 65 -20.27 2.36 -2.37
CA ILE A 65 -20.11 2.22 -3.83
C ILE A 65 -18.82 2.90 -4.29
N GLY A 66 -18.58 4.14 -3.87
CA GLY A 66 -17.39 4.90 -4.23
C GLY A 66 -16.11 4.20 -3.77
N TRP A 67 -16.11 3.63 -2.56
CA TRP A 67 -15.02 2.83 -2.04
C TRP A 67 -14.76 1.58 -2.90
N CYS A 68 -15.79 0.86 -3.33
CA CYS A 68 -15.64 -0.30 -4.20
C CYS A 68 -15.05 0.04 -5.58
N LEU A 69 -15.37 1.22 -6.10
CA LEU A 69 -14.99 1.64 -7.45
C LEU A 69 -13.61 2.34 -7.48
N TYR A 70 -13.35 3.21 -6.52
CA TYR A 70 -12.26 4.18 -6.61
C TYR A 70 -11.17 4.01 -5.55
N LYS A 71 -11.30 3.10 -4.58
CA LYS A 71 -10.29 2.93 -3.52
C LYS A 71 -8.87 2.81 -4.06
N GLY A 72 -8.63 1.90 -5.00
CA GLY A 72 -7.28 1.68 -5.54
C GLY A 72 -6.70 2.93 -6.23
N ILE A 73 -7.56 3.69 -6.92
CA ILE A 73 -7.19 4.94 -7.60
C ILE A 73 -6.80 5.99 -6.55
N LEU A 74 -7.64 6.18 -5.53
CA LEU A 74 -7.39 7.12 -4.45
C LEU A 74 -6.12 6.77 -3.67
N ASP A 75 -5.93 5.48 -3.34
CA ASP A 75 -4.74 5.02 -2.60
C ASP A 75 -3.46 5.28 -3.42
N ASN A 76 -3.44 4.96 -4.72
CA ASN A 76 -2.30 5.26 -5.60
C ASN A 76 -2.00 6.77 -5.68
N TRP A 77 -3.03 7.59 -5.85
CA TRP A 77 -2.86 9.04 -5.93
C TRP A 77 -2.34 9.63 -4.62
N ARG A 78 -2.85 9.13 -3.49
CA ARG A 78 -2.40 9.53 -2.14
C ARG A 78 -0.95 9.12 -1.89
N GLU A 79 -0.53 7.91 -2.29
CA GLU A 79 0.89 7.51 -2.21
C GLU A 79 1.79 8.49 -2.96
N TYR A 80 1.48 8.78 -4.23
CA TYR A 80 2.27 9.69 -5.04
C TYR A 80 2.36 11.09 -4.42
N ARG A 81 1.22 11.69 -4.05
CA ARG A 81 1.20 13.03 -3.45
C ARG A 81 1.93 13.06 -2.11
N PHE A 82 1.73 12.05 -1.26
CA PHE A 82 2.38 11.99 0.05
C PHE A 82 3.90 11.89 -0.09
N TYR A 83 4.40 11.04 -1.00
CA TYR A 83 5.83 10.94 -1.25
C TYR A 83 6.39 12.21 -1.87
N LYS A 84 5.70 12.82 -2.85
CA LYS A 84 6.15 14.07 -3.46
C LYS A 84 6.26 15.21 -2.45
N ASN A 85 5.31 15.32 -1.53
CA ASN A 85 5.25 16.40 -0.56
C ASN A 85 6.21 16.22 0.62
N THR A 86 6.37 14.99 1.12
CA THR A 86 7.13 14.75 2.36
C THR A 86 8.54 14.24 2.13
N LYS A 87 8.74 13.44 1.06
CA LYS A 87 10.00 12.72 0.81
C LYS A 87 10.52 11.95 2.03
N HIS A 88 9.61 11.54 2.92
CA HIS A 88 9.96 10.92 4.19
C HIS A 88 10.80 9.65 3.96
N GLN A 89 11.90 9.49 4.70
CA GLN A 89 12.89 8.43 4.46
C GLN A 89 12.31 7.02 4.61
N PHE A 90 11.35 6.84 5.52
CA PHE A 90 10.61 5.59 5.68
C PHE A 90 9.74 5.18 4.48
N LEU A 91 9.53 6.05 3.49
CA LEU A 91 8.70 5.75 2.32
C LEU A 91 9.51 5.11 1.21
N GLN A 92 8.95 4.07 0.60
CA GLN A 92 9.46 3.61 -0.68
C GLN A 92 9.09 4.60 -1.79
N PRO A 93 10.05 5.11 -2.59
CA PRO A 93 9.79 6.15 -3.58
C PRO A 93 8.69 5.81 -4.57
N THR A 94 7.70 6.70 -4.68
CA THR A 94 6.67 6.68 -5.73
C THR A 94 6.98 7.78 -6.74
N PHE A 95 7.47 7.39 -7.91
CA PHE A 95 8.03 8.33 -8.89
C PHE A 95 6.94 9.10 -9.65
N PHE A 96 5.85 8.42 -9.99
CA PHE A 96 4.80 8.97 -10.85
C PHE A 96 3.46 8.27 -10.60
N SER A 97 2.37 9.04 -10.72
CA SER A 97 1.02 8.49 -10.81
C SER A 97 0.20 9.19 -11.89
N LEU A 98 -0.41 8.43 -12.81
CA LEU A 98 -1.37 8.95 -13.78
C LEU A 98 -2.76 9.00 -13.14
N LEU A 99 -3.04 10.09 -12.41
CA LEU A 99 -4.33 10.31 -11.72
C LEU A 99 -4.79 9.10 -10.86
N GLY A 100 -3.84 8.34 -10.30
CA GLY A 100 -4.13 7.13 -9.52
C GLY A 100 -4.38 5.84 -10.34
N LEU A 101 -4.58 5.93 -11.66
CA LEU A 101 -4.84 4.78 -12.53
C LEU A 101 -3.60 3.90 -12.74
N ILE A 102 -2.42 4.50 -12.73
CA ILE A 102 -1.15 3.79 -12.82
C ILE A 102 -0.20 4.46 -11.84
N ASN A 103 0.47 3.67 -11.00
CA ASN A 103 1.48 4.17 -10.08
C ASN A 103 2.82 3.46 -10.32
N PHE A 104 3.89 4.24 -10.52
CA PHE A 104 5.26 3.73 -10.67
C PHE A 104 6.02 3.93 -9.36
N GLN A 105 6.38 2.83 -8.71
CA GLN A 105 7.09 2.83 -7.43
C GLN A 105 8.42 2.11 -7.56
N LYS A 106 9.46 2.57 -6.85
CA LYS A 106 10.73 1.85 -6.77
C LYS A 106 10.50 0.47 -6.16
N ARG A 107 11.09 -0.57 -6.75
CA ARG A 107 11.11 -1.91 -6.13
C ARG A 107 12.09 -1.93 -4.96
N GLY A 108 11.74 -2.65 -3.90
CA GLY A 108 12.64 -2.99 -2.81
C GLY A 108 12.61 -4.49 -2.56
N GLU A 109 13.62 -4.99 -1.84
CA GLU A 109 13.65 -6.38 -1.39
C GLU A 109 12.72 -6.54 -0.19
N LEU A 110 11.81 -7.52 -0.22
CA LEU A 110 10.87 -7.70 0.89
C LEU A 110 11.60 -8.14 2.16
N ILE A 111 11.18 -7.59 3.29
CA ILE A 111 11.73 -7.97 4.59
C ILE A 111 11.30 -9.39 4.93
N GLN A 112 12.27 -10.21 5.34
CA GLN A 112 12.06 -11.56 5.87
C GLN A 112 12.57 -11.59 7.30
N CYS A 113 11.66 -11.43 8.26
CA CYS A 113 11.97 -11.48 9.68
C CYS A 113 10.79 -12.04 10.47
N ASP A 114 10.99 -12.26 11.78
CA ASP A 114 9.93 -12.73 12.66
C ASP A 114 8.81 -11.68 12.78
N TYR A 115 7.63 -12.05 12.31
CA TYR A 115 6.44 -11.20 12.28
C TYR A 115 6.06 -10.66 13.67
N VAL A 116 6.11 -11.51 14.71
CA VAL A 116 5.65 -11.14 16.06
C VAL A 116 6.59 -10.11 16.66
N LYS A 117 7.90 -10.35 16.57
CA LYS A 117 8.94 -9.42 17.03
C LYS A 117 8.87 -8.10 16.26
N PHE A 118 8.66 -8.16 14.94
CA PHE A 118 8.58 -6.98 14.08
C PHE A 118 7.37 -6.12 14.43
N TRP A 119 6.20 -6.74 14.56
CA TRP A 119 4.98 -6.05 14.95
C TRP A 119 5.10 -5.43 16.35
N ARG A 120 5.66 -6.16 17.32
CA ARG A 120 5.90 -5.63 18.67
C ARG A 120 6.83 -4.42 18.67
N CYS A 121 7.86 -4.43 17.84
CA CYS A 121 8.78 -3.31 17.68
C CYS A 121 8.04 -2.05 17.17
N ILE A 122 7.28 -2.17 16.07
CA ILE A 122 6.47 -1.05 15.55
C ILE A 122 5.44 -0.57 16.59
N HIS A 123 4.80 -1.50 17.28
CA HIS A 123 3.81 -1.18 18.31
C HIS A 123 4.43 -0.37 19.47
N ASN A 124 5.63 -0.72 19.91
CA ASN A 124 6.35 0.03 20.95
C ASN A 124 6.83 1.39 20.42
N ALA A 125 7.38 1.45 19.20
CA ALA A 125 7.84 2.68 18.57
C ALA A 125 6.70 3.72 18.48
N THR A 126 5.50 3.26 18.16
CA THR A 126 4.32 4.11 17.97
C THR A 126 3.49 4.37 19.22
N ASP A 127 3.91 3.88 20.39
CA ASP A 127 3.08 3.87 21.61
C ASP A 127 1.66 3.36 21.32
N ARG A 128 1.60 2.19 20.66
CA ARG A 128 0.38 1.53 20.17
C ARG A 128 -0.38 2.29 19.06
N GLY A 129 0.11 3.44 18.60
CA GLY A 129 -0.53 4.23 17.53
C GLY A 129 -0.75 3.47 16.22
N ALA A 130 0.13 2.49 15.91
CA ALA A 130 -0.02 1.61 14.75
C ALA A 130 -1.27 0.73 14.80
N MET A 131 -1.91 0.53 15.96
CA MET A 131 -3.16 -0.23 16.07
C MET A 131 -4.31 0.41 15.26
N SER A 132 -4.27 1.73 15.04
CA SER A 132 -5.28 2.44 14.24
C SER A 132 -5.27 2.07 12.75
N ASP A 133 -4.20 1.42 12.28
CA ASP A 133 -4.06 0.88 10.92
C ASP A 133 -3.23 -0.42 10.92
N SER A 134 -3.55 -1.34 11.84
CA SER A 134 -2.76 -2.56 12.11
C SER A 134 -2.49 -3.39 10.85
N HIS A 135 -3.45 -3.49 9.92
CA HIS A 135 -3.29 -4.24 8.68
C HIS A 135 -2.13 -3.77 7.80
N HIS A 136 -1.77 -2.48 7.82
CA HIS A 136 -0.64 -1.98 7.04
C HIS A 136 0.69 -2.22 7.75
N PHE A 137 0.71 -2.13 9.09
CA PHE A 137 1.95 -2.16 9.86
C PHE A 137 2.32 -3.53 10.44
N SER A 138 1.37 -4.46 10.58
CA SER A 138 1.68 -5.79 11.11
C SER A 138 2.32 -6.68 10.06
N GLU A 139 1.88 -6.57 8.80
CA GLU A 139 2.34 -7.43 7.71
C GLU A 139 3.72 -7.02 7.19
N THR A 140 4.74 -7.86 7.43
CA THR A 140 6.14 -7.61 7.00
C THR A 140 6.26 -7.46 5.48
N ARG A 141 5.35 -8.08 4.71
CA ARG A 141 5.30 -7.93 3.23
C ARG A 141 4.96 -6.51 2.76
N ASN A 142 4.50 -5.63 3.64
CA ASN A 142 4.31 -4.20 3.33
C ASN A 142 5.60 -3.39 3.49
N PHE A 143 6.70 -4.03 3.87
CA PHE A 143 7.99 -3.38 4.07
C PHE A 143 9.07 -3.98 3.18
N CYS A 144 10.06 -3.17 2.86
CA CYS A 144 11.20 -3.57 2.06
C CYS A 144 12.51 -2.94 2.54
N LEU A 145 13.63 -3.52 2.12
CA LEU A 145 14.97 -2.97 2.24
C LEU A 145 15.34 -2.20 0.97
N ASN A 146 15.83 -0.98 1.16
CA ASN A 146 16.42 -0.13 0.12
C ASN A 146 17.12 1.04 0.81
N SER A 147 18.39 0.87 1.19
CA SER A 147 19.10 1.83 2.06
C SER A 147 18.33 2.07 3.38
N GLY A 148 18.03 0.98 4.09
CA GLY A 148 17.19 0.95 5.29
C GLY A 148 15.76 0.44 5.04
N VAL A 149 14.99 0.30 6.12
CA VAL A 149 13.60 -0.16 6.08
C VAL A 149 12.67 0.90 5.50
N LYS A 150 11.83 0.49 4.55
CA LYS A 150 10.83 1.36 3.91
C LYS A 150 9.48 0.68 3.81
N ILE A 151 8.41 1.45 3.96
CA ILE A 151 7.03 1.00 3.75
C ILE A 151 6.62 1.15 2.27
N LEU A 152 6.01 0.10 1.73
CA LEU A 152 5.56 -0.01 0.34
C LEU A 152 4.15 0.51 0.11
N ASP A 153 3.26 0.32 1.09
CA ASP A 153 1.86 0.71 1.03
C ASP A 153 1.54 1.80 2.05
N TYR A 154 1.28 3.00 1.55
CA TYR A 154 1.01 4.18 2.36
C TYR A 154 -0.06 5.07 1.74
N GLY A 155 -1.00 4.46 1.01
CA GLY A 155 -2.16 5.15 0.43
C GLY A 155 -3.24 5.52 1.46
N SER A 156 -3.27 4.80 2.59
CA SER A 156 -4.21 5.06 3.70
C SER A 156 -3.88 6.38 4.42
N PRO A 157 -4.86 7.29 4.61
CA PRO A 157 -4.66 8.50 5.40
C PRO A 157 -4.21 8.22 6.85
N ARG A 158 -4.69 7.11 7.46
CA ARG A 158 -4.28 6.71 8.82
C ARG A 158 -2.81 6.30 8.85
N THR A 159 -2.38 5.48 7.89
CA THR A 159 -0.97 5.15 7.70
C THR A 159 -0.11 6.41 7.53
N GLN A 160 -0.54 7.37 6.72
CA GLN A 160 0.19 8.62 6.52
C GLN A 160 0.32 9.46 7.79
N LEU A 161 -0.70 9.49 8.65
CA LEU A 161 -0.66 10.16 9.95
C LEU A 161 0.35 9.49 10.89
N ILE A 162 0.35 8.15 10.95
CA ILE A 162 1.31 7.38 11.74
C ILE A 162 2.74 7.67 11.25
N ILE A 163 2.99 7.63 9.93
CA ILE A 163 4.31 7.89 9.36
C ILE A 163 4.79 9.31 9.67
N LYS A 164 3.92 10.32 9.53
CA LYS A 164 4.26 11.71 9.87
C LYS A 164 4.66 11.86 11.33
N LYS A 165 3.99 11.14 12.24
CA LYS A 165 4.19 11.29 13.68
C LYS A 165 5.34 10.43 14.21
N PHE A 166 5.50 9.23 13.69
CA PHE A 166 6.37 8.21 14.28
C PHE A 166 7.38 7.60 13.30
N GLY A 167 7.37 8.00 12.02
CA GLY A 167 8.17 7.34 10.99
C GLY A 167 9.67 7.28 11.28
N VAL A 168 10.25 8.34 11.86
CA VAL A 168 11.66 8.36 12.29
C VAL A 168 11.91 7.38 13.43
N LYS A 169 11.12 7.46 14.50
CA LYS A 169 11.22 6.56 15.65
C LYS A 169 11.02 5.08 15.28
N ILE A 170 10.12 4.79 14.33
CA ILE A 170 9.96 3.43 13.80
C ILE A 170 11.25 2.94 13.15
N MET A 171 11.92 3.76 12.33
CA MET A 171 13.18 3.37 11.69
C MET A 171 14.27 3.12 12.75
N GLU A 172 14.44 4.02 13.71
CA GLU A 172 15.42 3.89 14.79
C GLU A 172 15.19 2.60 15.62
N ASP A 173 13.95 2.34 16.02
CA ASP A 173 13.62 1.13 16.79
C ASP A 173 13.86 -0.14 15.96
N LEU A 174 13.54 -0.14 14.67
CA LEU A 174 13.81 -1.28 13.79
C LEU A 174 15.31 -1.50 13.60
N ASP A 175 16.10 -0.44 13.46
CA ASP A 175 17.55 -0.53 13.31
C ASP A 175 18.22 -1.14 14.54
N LEU A 176 17.73 -0.79 15.74
CA LEU A 176 18.23 -1.35 17.00
C LEU A 176 17.83 -2.82 17.20
N ASN A 177 16.60 -3.18 16.83
CA ASN A 177 16.05 -4.51 17.12
C ASN A 177 16.31 -5.55 16.03
N PHE A 178 16.64 -5.10 14.82
CA PHE A 178 16.91 -5.90 13.63
C PHE A 178 18.13 -5.39 12.86
N PRO A 179 19.34 -5.37 13.48
CA PRO A 179 20.54 -4.84 12.84
C PRO A 179 20.93 -5.58 11.55
N GLU A 180 20.47 -6.82 11.36
CA GLU A 180 20.62 -7.58 10.12
C GLU A 180 19.93 -6.92 8.91
N LEU A 181 18.86 -6.15 9.13
CA LEU A 181 18.14 -5.45 8.05
C LEU A 181 18.94 -4.27 7.48
N ASN A 182 19.98 -3.83 8.19
CA ASN A 182 20.85 -2.72 7.79
C ASN A 182 22.14 -3.14 7.08
N ARG A 183 22.39 -4.46 6.96
CA ARG A 183 23.61 -4.99 6.34
C ARG A 183 23.48 -5.20 4.83
N VAL A 184 22.32 -4.92 4.25
CA VAL A 184 22.05 -5.05 2.81
C VAL A 184 22.14 -3.66 2.18
N THR A 185 23.38 -3.23 1.88
CA THR A 185 23.68 -2.05 1.04
C THR A 185 24.59 -2.45 -0.10
#